data_AF-A0A5S5CMR7-F1
#
_entry.id   AF-A0A5S5CMR7-F1
#
_cell.length_a   1.000
_cell.length_b   1.000
_cell.length_c   1.000
_cell.angle_alpha   90.00
_cell.angle_beta   90.00
_cell.angle_gamma   90.00
#
_symmetry.space_group_name_H-M   'P 1'
#
loop_
_entity.id
_entity.type
_entity.pdbx_description
1 polymer ?
#
loop_
_entity_poly.entity_id
_entity_poly.type
_entity_poly.pdbx_seq_one_letter_code
_entity_poly.pdbx_strand_id
1 'polypeptide(L)'
;METMHTAGRRILPPVPRPPADAIPPASQTAAPALADVDAGIDAGQQFVARLRAYGRHFAAAAGAESAVVREVVPPARHRRSRCRVVLRYADGTESDLTFVGERRRPGGTAGDGLDADIARWLAEGQLRDPAWLLPDPEAPDGLAVDVTAWLATG
;
A
#
# COMPACT_ATOMS: atom_id res chain seq x y z
N MET A 1 16.54 52.29 32.16
CA MET A 1 15.08 52.41 31.96
C MET A 1 14.87 53.46 30.89
N GLU A 2 14.00 53.16 29.92
CA GLU A 2 13.52 54.02 28.84
C GLU A 2 14.42 54.22 27.60
N THR A 3 14.13 53.40 26.59
CA THR A 3 14.39 53.62 25.16
C THR A 3 13.21 54.37 24.54
N MET A 4 13.43 55.48 23.83
CA MET A 4 12.51 56.14 22.87
C MET A 4 13.21 57.44 22.40
N HIS A 5 13.30 57.86 21.14
CA HIS A 5 12.36 57.87 20.03
C HIS A 5 13.05 58.16 18.67
N THR A 6 12.47 57.58 17.60
CA THR A 6 12.09 58.20 16.31
C THR A 6 13.14 58.68 15.29
N ALA A 7 13.02 58.14 14.06
CA ALA A 7 13.11 58.79 12.74
C ALA A 7 13.26 57.66 11.69
N GLY A 8 12.58 57.57 10.55
CA GLY A 8 11.56 58.38 9.92
C GLY A 8 10.93 57.52 8.81
N ARG A 9 9.62 57.68 8.57
CA ARG A 9 8.90 56.94 7.52
C ARG A 9 9.26 57.53 6.16
N ARG A 10 9.95 56.75 5.31
CA ARG A 10 10.10 57.07 3.89
C ARG A 10 8.76 56.83 3.19
N ILE A 11 8.18 57.88 2.63
CA ILE A 11 6.98 57.83 1.79
C ILE A 11 7.42 57.32 0.41
N LEU A 12 6.89 56.16 0.00
CA LEU A 12 7.04 55.64 -1.37
C LEU A 12 5.90 56.17 -2.24
N PRO A 13 6.16 56.51 -3.52
CA PRO A 13 5.13 56.95 -4.46
C PRO A 13 4.13 55.83 -4.77
N PRO A 14 2.87 56.15 -5.13
CA PRO A 14 1.88 55.14 -5.49
C PRO A 14 2.27 54.41 -6.77
N VAL A 15 2.37 53.08 -6.68
CA VAL A 15 2.61 52.21 -7.84
C VAL A 15 1.30 52.11 -8.65
N PRO A 16 1.32 52.31 -9.99
CA PRO A 16 0.14 52.12 -10.82
C PRO A 16 -0.30 50.65 -10.83
N ARG A 17 -1.59 50.40 -10.57
CA ARG A 17 -2.22 49.08 -10.73
C ARG A 17 -2.53 48.82 -12.20
N PRO A 18 -2.17 47.65 -12.77
CA PRO A 18 -2.79 47.19 -14.01
C PRO A 18 -4.28 46.89 -13.76
N PRO A 19 -5.15 47.02 -14.79
CA PRO A 19 -6.56 46.73 -14.66
C PRO A 19 -6.77 45.26 -14.28
N ALA A 20 -7.75 45.03 -13.41
CA ALA A 20 -8.27 43.71 -13.11
C ALA A 20 -8.93 43.14 -14.37
N ASP A 21 -8.13 42.54 -15.23
CA ASP A 21 -8.61 41.72 -16.33
C ASP A 21 -8.78 40.29 -15.81
N ALA A 22 -10.04 39.86 -15.81
CA ALA A 22 -10.54 38.50 -15.68
C ALA A 22 -9.63 37.48 -14.96
N ILE A 23 -9.97 37.16 -13.71
CA ILE A 23 -9.61 35.86 -13.13
C ILE A 23 -10.44 34.82 -13.89
N PRO A 24 -9.89 33.96 -14.77
CA PRO A 24 -10.57 32.71 -15.09
C PRO A 24 -10.72 31.94 -13.77
N PRO A 25 -11.84 31.25 -13.52
CA PRO A 25 -11.98 30.47 -12.30
C PRO A 25 -10.75 29.57 -12.17
N ALA A 26 -10.06 29.71 -11.04
CA ALA A 26 -8.94 28.86 -10.70
C ALA A 26 -9.42 27.41 -10.79
N SER A 27 -9.03 26.74 -11.88
CA SER A 27 -9.03 25.28 -11.92
C SER A 27 -8.11 24.86 -10.80
N GLN A 28 -8.72 24.41 -9.71
CA GLN A 28 -8.09 23.81 -8.54
C GLN A 28 -7.34 22.55 -8.98
N THR A 29 -6.15 22.69 -9.56
CA THR A 29 -5.26 21.57 -9.88
C THR A 29 -4.25 21.38 -8.75
N ALA A 30 -4.74 21.26 -7.52
CA ALA A 30 -3.94 20.93 -6.35
C ALA A 30 -4.75 20.09 -5.35
N ALA A 31 -5.28 18.94 -5.79
CA ALA A 31 -5.83 17.93 -4.90
C ALA A 31 -5.74 16.44 -5.37
N PRO A 32 -4.98 16.00 -6.40
CA PRO A 32 -4.97 14.57 -6.75
C PRO A 32 -4.12 13.71 -5.80
N ALA A 33 -2.99 14.25 -5.29
CA ALA A 33 -1.99 13.43 -4.59
C ALA A 33 -2.45 12.92 -3.22
N LEU A 34 -3.21 13.71 -2.45
CA LEU A 34 -3.71 13.30 -1.13
C LEU A 34 -4.85 12.28 -1.28
N ALA A 35 -5.82 12.56 -2.16
CA ALA A 35 -6.93 11.63 -2.43
C ALA A 35 -6.45 10.27 -2.96
N ASP A 36 -5.44 10.25 -3.83
CA ASP A 36 -4.83 8.98 -4.28
C ASP A 36 -4.12 8.23 -3.15
N VAL A 37 -3.57 8.95 -2.15
CA VAL A 37 -2.92 8.34 -0.98
C VAL A 37 -3.94 7.67 -0.09
N ASP A 38 -5.01 8.36 0.27
CA ASP A 38 -6.11 7.79 1.07
C ASP A 38 -6.75 6.59 0.37
N ALA A 39 -7.07 6.70 -0.92
CA ALA A 39 -7.61 5.58 -1.69
C ALA A 39 -6.65 4.37 -1.75
N GLY A 40 -5.34 4.61 -1.78
CA GLY A 40 -4.33 3.53 -1.72
C GLY A 40 -4.20 2.89 -0.33
N ILE A 41 -4.42 3.66 0.74
CA ILE A 41 -4.45 3.13 2.11
C ILE A 41 -5.69 2.26 2.30
N ASP A 42 -6.87 2.72 1.87
CA ASP A 42 -8.12 1.97 1.95
C ASP A 42 -8.05 0.66 1.15
N ALA A 43 -7.44 0.70 -0.04
CA ALA A 43 -7.17 -0.50 -0.84
C ALA A 43 -6.35 -1.54 -0.08
N GLY A 44 -5.30 -1.07 0.62
CA GLY A 44 -4.42 -1.94 1.38
C GLY A 44 -5.10 -2.57 2.59
N GLN A 45 -5.88 -1.78 3.32
CA GLN A 45 -6.67 -2.28 4.43
C GLN A 45 -7.70 -3.30 3.97
N GLN A 46 -8.37 -3.08 2.84
CA GLN A 46 -9.30 -4.04 2.25
C GLN A 46 -8.61 -5.35 1.87
N PHE A 47 -7.42 -5.28 1.26
CA PHE A 47 -6.62 -6.45 0.92
C PHE A 47 -6.25 -7.27 2.16
N VAL A 48 -5.75 -6.61 3.21
CA VAL A 48 -5.40 -7.27 4.48
C VAL A 48 -6.64 -7.86 5.16
N ALA A 49 -7.75 -7.11 5.20
CA ALA A 49 -9.00 -7.57 5.81
C ALA A 49 -9.54 -8.82 5.10
N ARG A 50 -9.50 -8.84 3.75
CA ARG A 50 -9.86 -10.01 2.96
C ARG A 50 -8.98 -11.21 3.31
N LEU A 51 -7.66 -11.08 3.28
CA LEU A 51 -6.76 -12.20 3.61
C LEU A 51 -6.95 -12.69 5.06
N ARG A 52 -7.17 -11.78 6.02
CA ARG A 52 -7.49 -12.16 7.40
C ARG A 52 -8.76 -12.99 7.50
N ALA A 53 -9.80 -12.64 6.76
CA ALA A 53 -11.05 -13.39 6.75
C ALA A 53 -10.86 -14.85 6.25
N TYR A 54 -9.93 -15.06 5.31
CA TYR A 54 -9.60 -16.38 4.76
C TYR A 54 -8.49 -17.14 5.50
N GLY A 55 -7.92 -16.61 6.58
CA GLY A 55 -6.80 -17.23 7.28
C GLY A 55 -7.04 -18.69 7.68
N ARG A 56 -8.24 -19.05 8.17
CA ARG A 56 -8.57 -20.45 8.48
C ARG A 56 -8.53 -21.36 7.25
N HIS A 57 -8.95 -20.84 6.09
CA HIS A 57 -8.93 -21.60 4.85
C HIS A 57 -7.49 -21.81 4.37
N PHE A 58 -6.62 -20.80 4.50
CA PHE A 58 -5.19 -20.94 4.20
C PHE A 58 -4.50 -21.97 5.10
N ALA A 59 -4.82 -21.96 6.41
CA ALA A 59 -4.28 -22.96 7.33
C ALA A 59 -4.67 -24.38 6.88
N ALA A 60 -5.96 -24.60 6.62
CA ALA A 60 -6.46 -25.90 6.17
C ALA A 60 -5.84 -26.33 4.85
N ALA A 61 -5.75 -25.43 3.87
CA ALA A 61 -5.17 -25.72 2.55
C ALA A 61 -3.68 -26.06 2.63
N ALA A 62 -2.92 -25.36 3.49
CA ALA A 62 -1.51 -25.62 3.72
C ALA A 62 -1.24 -26.87 4.59
N GLY A 63 -2.26 -27.47 5.22
CA GLY A 63 -2.07 -28.49 6.25
C GLY A 63 -1.46 -27.94 7.55
N ALA A 64 -1.61 -26.65 7.81
CA ALA A 64 -1.14 -25.97 9.01
C ALA A 64 -2.22 -25.94 10.10
N GLU A 65 -1.82 -25.85 11.36
CA GLU A 65 -2.74 -25.70 12.50
C GLU A 65 -3.39 -24.31 12.53
N SER A 66 -2.65 -23.28 12.11
CA SER A 66 -3.15 -21.91 12.06
C SER A 66 -2.45 -21.09 10.99
N ALA A 67 -3.14 -20.06 10.51
CA ALA A 67 -2.57 -19.03 9.66
C ALA A 67 -2.88 -17.66 10.27
N VAL A 68 -1.84 -16.87 10.52
CA VAL A 68 -1.96 -15.51 11.05
C VAL A 68 -1.60 -14.52 9.96
N VAL A 69 -2.56 -13.67 9.60
CA VAL A 69 -2.38 -12.67 8.54
C VAL A 69 -2.13 -11.32 9.18
N ARG A 70 -0.92 -10.79 8.98
CA ARG A 70 -0.45 -9.51 9.51
C ARG A 70 -0.26 -8.52 8.38
N GLU A 71 -0.67 -7.29 8.62
CA GLU A 71 -0.24 -6.21 7.74
C GLU A 71 1.22 -5.92 8.06
N VAL A 72 2.06 -5.84 7.03
CA VAL A 72 3.40 -5.30 7.20
C VAL A 72 3.28 -3.81 6.94
N VAL A 73 3.33 -3.05 8.03
CA VAL A 73 3.22 -1.58 8.05
C VAL A 73 4.18 -0.99 7.00
N PRO A 74 3.72 -0.06 6.13
CA PRO A 74 4.62 0.54 5.16
C PRO A 74 5.71 1.35 5.88
N PRO A 75 7.00 1.21 5.52
CA PRO A 75 7.83 2.41 5.52
C PRO A 75 7.13 3.38 4.56
N ALA A 76 6.96 4.63 4.98
CA ALA A 76 6.17 5.70 4.35
C ALA A 76 6.52 6.05 2.86
N ARG A 77 7.21 5.17 2.13
CA ARG A 77 7.73 5.33 0.78
C ARG A 77 7.18 4.32 -0.24
N HIS A 78 6.52 3.24 0.18
CA HIS A 78 6.06 2.19 -0.75
C HIS A 78 4.58 2.34 -1.12
N ARG A 79 4.29 2.44 -2.43
CA ARG A 79 2.93 2.61 -2.99
C ARG A 79 2.09 1.33 -3.05
N ARG A 80 2.54 0.23 -2.43
CA ARG A 80 1.91 -1.09 -2.49
C ARG A 80 1.70 -1.63 -1.07
N SER A 81 0.55 -2.24 -0.86
CA SER A 81 0.20 -2.87 0.41
C SER A 81 0.94 -4.19 0.57
N ARG A 82 1.57 -4.40 1.72
CA ARG A 82 2.30 -5.62 2.03
C ARG A 82 1.60 -6.37 3.15
N CYS A 83 1.42 -7.67 2.96
CA CYS A 83 0.79 -8.54 3.93
C CYS A 83 1.67 -9.77 4.16
N ARG A 84 1.82 -10.17 5.42
CA ARG A 84 2.52 -11.40 5.80
C ARG A 84 1.50 -12.43 6.28
N VAL A 85 1.58 -13.63 5.74
CA VAL A 85 0.82 -14.80 6.20
C VAL A 85 1.81 -15.72 6.88
N VAL A 86 1.58 -15.98 8.16
CA VAL A 86 2.40 -16.89 8.97
C VAL A 86 1.62 -18.17 9.17
N LEU A 87 2.08 -19.28 8.58
CA LEU A 87 1.52 -20.60 8.76
C LEU A 87 2.26 -21.30 9.88
N ARG A 88 1.54 -21.85 10.86
CA ARG A 88 2.12 -22.62 11.96
C ARG A 88 1.68 -24.07 11.85
N TYR A 89 2.63 -24.97 11.74
CA TYR A 89 2.40 -26.40 11.59
C TYR A 89 2.46 -27.13 12.95
N ALA A 90 1.91 -28.34 13.00
CA ALA A 90 1.81 -29.13 14.23
C ALA A 90 3.16 -29.57 14.80
N ASP A 91 4.20 -29.63 13.96
CA ASP A 91 5.59 -29.89 14.36
C ASP A 91 6.29 -28.65 14.95
N GLY A 92 5.59 -27.51 15.01
CA GLY A 92 6.11 -26.23 15.47
C GLY A 92 6.86 -25.44 14.40
N THR A 93 6.97 -25.95 13.17
CA THR A 93 7.56 -25.22 12.04
C THR A 93 6.66 -24.04 11.67
N GLU A 94 7.28 -22.92 11.31
CA GLU A 94 6.58 -21.75 10.76
C GLU A 94 6.99 -21.51 9.30
N SER A 95 6.02 -21.23 8.44
CA SER A 95 6.26 -20.73 7.08
C SER A 95 5.75 -19.30 6.98
N ASP A 96 6.64 -18.40 6.58
CA ASP A 96 6.38 -16.97 6.47
C ASP A 96 6.31 -16.55 5.02
N LEU A 97 5.14 -16.06 4.62
CA LEU A 97 4.86 -15.70 3.25
C LEU A 97 4.55 -14.22 3.17
N THR A 98 5.34 -13.48 2.40
CA THR A 98 5.09 -12.06 2.15
C THR A 98 4.41 -11.88 0.80
N PHE A 99 3.24 -11.25 0.80
CA PHE A 99 2.49 -10.87 -0.38
C PHE A 99 2.53 -9.37 -0.56
N VAL A 100 2.77 -8.93 -1.79
CA VAL A 100 2.74 -7.53 -2.19
C VAL A 100 1.57 -7.34 -3.15
N GLY A 101 0.61 -6.50 -2.73
CA GLY A 101 -0.57 -6.15 -3.50
C GLY A 101 -0.29 -5.16 -4.64
N GLU A 102 -1.35 -4.79 -5.36
CA GLU A 102 -1.27 -4.00 -6.59
C GLU A 102 -0.65 -2.60 -6.41
N ARG A 103 -0.01 -2.06 -7.47
CA ARG A 103 0.36 -0.63 -7.52
C ARG A 103 -0.90 0.19 -7.75
N ARG A 104 -1.55 0.67 -6.68
CA ARG A 104 -2.65 1.65 -6.70
C ARG A 104 -3.58 1.57 -7.92
N ARG A 105 -4.62 0.74 -7.81
CA ARG A 105 -6.04 1.14 -7.84
C ARG A 105 -6.87 -0.14 -7.74
N PRO A 106 -7.49 -0.45 -6.58
CA PRO A 106 -8.57 -1.43 -6.59
C PRO A 106 -9.70 -0.83 -7.43
N GLY A 107 -10.09 -1.53 -8.47
CA GLY A 107 -11.05 -1.01 -9.46
C GLY A 107 -10.98 -1.72 -10.79
N GLY A 108 -9.90 -2.46 -11.05
CA GLY A 108 -9.98 -3.61 -11.95
C GLY A 108 -10.65 -4.76 -11.19
N THR A 109 -11.55 -5.47 -11.85
CA THR A 109 -12.22 -6.69 -11.38
C THR A 109 -11.28 -7.89 -11.19
N ALA A 110 -10.02 -7.63 -10.81
CA ALA A 110 -9.04 -8.63 -10.38
C ALA A 110 -9.09 -8.70 -8.84
N GLY A 111 -9.57 -9.75 -8.20
CA GLY A 111 -10.25 -10.93 -8.69
C GLY A 111 -11.03 -11.53 -7.54
N ASP A 112 -12.28 -11.91 -7.78
CA ASP A 112 -13.14 -12.58 -6.79
C ASP A 112 -12.60 -13.97 -6.35
N GLY A 113 -11.46 -14.42 -6.89
CA GLY A 113 -10.83 -15.72 -6.60
C GLY A 113 -9.42 -15.69 -5.98
N LEU A 114 -8.83 -14.53 -5.69
CA LEU A 114 -7.43 -14.47 -5.19
C LEU A 114 -7.20 -15.35 -3.94
N ASP A 115 -8.13 -15.34 -2.98
CA ASP A 115 -8.05 -16.21 -1.80
C ASP A 115 -8.11 -17.70 -2.17
N ALA A 116 -8.96 -18.10 -3.12
CA ALA A 116 -8.99 -19.46 -3.63
C ALA A 116 -7.68 -19.84 -4.36
N ASP A 117 -7.08 -18.93 -5.12
CA ASP A 117 -5.77 -19.13 -5.77
C ASP A 117 -4.65 -19.27 -4.74
N ILE A 118 -4.63 -18.43 -3.70
CA ILE A 118 -3.69 -18.58 -2.57
C ILE A 118 -3.89 -19.93 -1.90
N ALA A 119 -5.12 -20.32 -1.59
CA ALA A 119 -5.39 -21.61 -0.96
C ALA A 119 -4.94 -22.79 -1.83
N ARG A 120 -5.21 -22.76 -3.14
CA ARG A 120 -4.74 -23.78 -4.09
C ARG A 120 -3.22 -23.87 -4.10
N TRP A 121 -2.53 -22.73 -4.25
CA TRP A 121 -1.08 -22.68 -4.25
C TRP A 121 -0.45 -23.14 -2.93
N LEU A 122 -1.09 -22.84 -1.80
CA LEU A 122 -0.70 -23.37 -0.49
C LEU A 122 -0.81 -24.90 -0.42
N ALA A 123 -1.88 -25.47 -0.99
CA ALA A 123 -2.10 -26.92 -1.05
C ALA A 123 -1.12 -27.63 -1.99
N GLU A 124 -0.64 -26.94 -3.03
CA GLU A 124 0.37 -27.44 -3.98
C GLU A 124 1.81 -27.33 -3.44
N GLY A 125 2.00 -26.89 -2.20
CA GLY A 125 3.31 -26.86 -1.54
C GLY A 125 4.12 -25.60 -1.78
N GLN A 126 3.47 -24.48 -2.13
CA GLN A 126 4.09 -23.14 -2.17
C GLN A 126 5.24 -23.03 -3.18
N LEU A 127 5.13 -23.69 -4.33
CA LEU A 127 6.14 -23.64 -5.39
C LEU A 127 6.49 -22.19 -5.74
N ARG A 128 7.78 -21.87 -5.75
CA ARG A 128 8.31 -20.52 -5.92
C ARG A 128 8.83 -20.34 -7.34
N ASP A 129 8.25 -19.40 -8.09
CA ASP A 129 8.71 -19.08 -9.45
C ASP A 129 9.34 -17.67 -9.50
N PRO A 130 10.55 -17.51 -10.05
CA PRO A 130 11.20 -16.21 -10.18
C PRO A 130 10.41 -15.20 -11.05
N ALA A 131 9.46 -15.64 -11.88
CA ALA A 131 8.64 -14.77 -12.72
C ALA A 131 7.72 -13.84 -11.92
N TRP A 132 7.34 -14.22 -10.70
CA TRP A 132 6.44 -13.45 -9.84
C TRP A 132 6.97 -13.22 -8.42
N LEU A 133 8.23 -13.62 -8.15
CA LEU A 133 8.93 -13.28 -6.93
C LEU A 133 9.71 -11.96 -7.07
N LEU A 134 9.63 -11.14 -6.03
CA LEU A 134 10.35 -9.89 -5.89
C LEU A 134 11.36 -10.00 -4.75
N PRO A 135 12.56 -9.42 -4.87
CA PRO A 135 13.41 -9.21 -3.71
C PRO A 135 12.74 -8.22 -2.74
N ASP A 136 12.63 -8.64 -1.48
CA ASP A 136 11.99 -7.87 -0.42
C ASP A 136 12.82 -8.00 0.87
N PRO A 137 13.65 -7.00 1.22
CA PRO A 137 14.54 -7.10 2.39
C PRO A 137 13.78 -7.10 3.73
N GLU A 138 12.49 -6.77 3.73
CA GLU A 138 11.65 -6.77 4.92
C GLU A 138 10.93 -8.11 5.11
N ALA A 139 10.97 -8.98 4.09
CA ALA A 139 10.49 -10.35 4.17
C ALA A 139 11.52 -11.23 4.89
N PRO A 140 11.09 -12.19 5.74
CA PRO A 140 12.01 -13.07 6.47
C PRO A 140 12.93 -13.90 5.56
N ASP A 141 12.42 -14.33 4.41
CA ASP A 141 13.13 -15.08 3.36
C ASP A 141 13.76 -14.16 2.30
N GLY A 142 13.67 -12.84 2.47
CA GLY A 142 14.18 -11.86 1.51
C GLY A 142 13.36 -11.77 0.22
N LEU A 143 12.20 -12.45 0.14
CA LEU A 143 11.38 -12.56 -1.07
C LEU A 143 9.92 -12.24 -0.78
N ALA A 144 9.24 -11.65 -1.74
CA ALA A 144 7.80 -11.45 -1.70
C ALA A 144 7.12 -11.87 -3.00
N VAL A 145 5.89 -12.36 -2.90
CA VAL A 145 5.03 -12.70 -4.03
C VAL A 145 4.39 -11.41 -4.55
N ASP A 146 4.69 -11.01 -5.78
CA ASP A 146 3.94 -9.97 -6.48
C ASP A 146 2.62 -10.57 -6.97
N VAL A 147 1.53 -10.23 -6.28
CA VAL A 147 0.20 -10.77 -6.61
C VAL A 147 -0.21 -10.39 -8.03
N THR A 148 0.16 -9.20 -8.50
CA THR A 148 -0.16 -8.76 -9.87
C THR A 148 0.60 -9.58 -10.90
N ALA A 149 1.90 -9.82 -10.69
CA ALA A 149 2.70 -10.62 -11.62
C ALA A 149 2.28 -12.09 -11.60
N TRP A 150 1.95 -12.63 -10.42
CA TRP A 150 1.51 -14.01 -10.28
C TRP A 150 0.18 -14.26 -11.02
N LEU A 151 -0.83 -13.40 -10.82
CA LEU A 151 -2.10 -13.51 -11.53
C LEU A 151 -1.98 -13.32 -13.05
N ALA A 152 -0.92 -12.65 -13.52
CA ALA A 152 -0.65 -12.51 -14.96
C ALA A 152 -0.04 -13.78 -15.60
N THR A 153 0.42 -14.74 -14.79
CA THR A 153 1.09 -15.96 -15.28
C THR A 153 0.17 -17.15 -15.56
N GLY A 154 -1.05 -17.18 -15.00
CA GLY A 154 -2.10 -18.15 -15.33
C GLY A 154 -1.98 -19.49 -14.62
#